data_AF-A0A0F9B123-F1
#
_entry.id   AF-A0A0F9B123-F1
#
_cell.length_a   1.000
_cell.length_b   1.000
_cell.length_c   1.000
_cell.angle_alpha   90.00
_cell.angle_beta   90.00
_cell.angle_gamma   90.00
#
_symmetry.space_group_name_H-M   'P 1'
#
loop_
_entity.id
_entity.type
_entity.pdbx_description
1 polymer ?
#
loop_
_entity_poly.entity_id
_entity_poly.type
_entity_poly.pdbx_seq_one_letter_code
_entity_poly.pdbx_strand_id
1 'polypeptide(L)'
;LLIPLAVFGMLLPNAEDGLAYYLTPDFSKLIEPSIWSTAFGQVFFSLSIGVGILVTYGSYLRGKNSLLKSSAIIVVANGMVSFVGGLMIFSIIFSFGMDPAAGPSLVFQVLPSVFSVMEFGTIIGIAFFVLLLIAGLTSAVSMFQVPVSVLEDSARFTKKKSASIIAILLLIAGSFSALSYSSAKLELFNKPIFDIMDTYFGTYGLSISAMVFIVIITWFMDRKKIIEQVNLHSKIKMPSSVITLVKFIFPTLVIASILFTIFT
;
A
#
# COMPACT_ATOMS: atom_id res chain seq x y z
N LEU A 1 -5.02 12.08 15.37
CA LEU A 1 -6.45 11.96 14.97
C LEU A 1 -6.92 10.50 14.96
N LEU A 2 -6.22 9.59 14.26
CA LEU A 2 -6.61 8.17 14.19
C LEU A 2 -6.77 7.51 15.57
N ILE A 3 -5.84 7.69 16.50
CA ILE A 3 -5.93 7.07 17.83
C ILE A 3 -7.20 7.51 18.59
N PRO A 4 -7.48 8.82 18.77
CA PRO A 4 -8.75 9.26 19.36
C PRO A 4 -9.99 8.70 18.68
N LEU A 5 -10.00 8.61 17.34
CA LEU A 5 -11.13 8.05 16.60
C LEU A 5 -11.28 6.53 16.80
N ALA A 6 -10.17 5.80 16.89
CA ALA A 6 -10.20 4.38 17.22
C ALA A 6 -10.76 4.17 18.62
N VAL A 7 -10.32 4.96 19.60
CA VAL A 7 -10.86 4.91 20.98
C VAL A 7 -12.35 5.24 20.99
N PHE A 8 -12.78 6.29 20.27
CA PHE A 8 -14.20 6.62 20.15
C PHE A 8 -15.01 5.47 19.54
N GLY A 9 -14.52 4.87 18.46
CA GLY A 9 -15.15 3.72 17.81
C GLY A 9 -15.30 2.52 18.75
N MET A 10 -14.32 2.27 19.63
CA MET A 10 -14.38 1.20 20.64
C MET A 10 -15.38 1.47 21.77
N LEU A 11 -15.83 2.72 21.94
CA LEU A 11 -16.84 3.09 22.95
C LEU A 11 -18.27 3.06 22.39
N LEU A 12 -18.43 2.81 21.10
CA LEU A 12 -19.75 2.68 20.48
C LEU A 12 -20.39 1.32 20.84
N PRO A 13 -21.73 1.23 20.80
CA PRO A 13 -22.43 -0.04 21.04
C PRO A 13 -22.03 -1.12 20.03
N ASN A 14 -21.86 -2.36 20.47
CA ASN A 14 -21.45 -3.52 19.64
C ASN A 14 -20.02 -3.42 19.05
N ALA A 15 -19.18 -2.51 19.56
CA ALA A 15 -17.78 -2.44 19.16
C ALA A 15 -17.00 -3.71 19.54
N GLU A 16 -17.42 -4.43 20.58
CA GLU A 16 -16.87 -5.71 21.00
C GLU A 16 -16.91 -6.77 19.90
N ASP A 17 -17.98 -6.82 19.10
CA ASP A 17 -18.12 -7.75 17.97
C ASP A 17 -17.15 -7.36 16.84
N GLY A 18 -16.99 -6.06 16.59
CA GLY A 18 -16.02 -5.55 15.63
C GLY A 18 -14.57 -5.81 16.04
N LEU A 19 -14.26 -5.66 17.33
CA LEU A 19 -12.95 -6.00 17.88
C LEU A 19 -12.70 -7.51 17.85
N ALA A 20 -13.70 -8.32 18.18
CA ALA A 20 -13.60 -9.77 18.07
C ALA A 20 -13.37 -10.19 16.61
N TYR A 21 -14.09 -9.60 15.65
CA TYR A 21 -13.88 -9.83 14.23
C TYR A 21 -12.47 -9.47 13.77
N TYR A 22 -11.92 -8.35 14.25
CA TYR A 22 -10.62 -7.86 13.82
C TYR A 22 -9.43 -8.57 14.50
N LEU A 23 -9.55 -8.91 15.78
CA LEU A 23 -8.42 -9.36 16.61
C LEU A 23 -8.44 -10.85 16.93
N THR A 24 -9.57 -11.55 16.76
CA THR A 24 -9.64 -12.98 17.05
C THR A 24 -9.03 -13.77 15.90
N PRO A 25 -7.87 -14.43 16.08
CA PRO A 25 -7.24 -15.16 15.00
C PRO A 25 -8.00 -16.46 14.72
N ASP A 26 -8.41 -16.65 13.46
CA ASP A 26 -8.86 -17.95 12.96
C ASP A 26 -7.71 -18.68 12.26
N PHE A 27 -7.07 -19.60 12.98
CA PHE A 27 -5.95 -20.38 12.45
C PHE A 27 -6.34 -21.34 11.32
N SER A 28 -7.62 -21.66 11.16
CA SER A 28 -8.08 -22.49 10.04
C SER A 28 -7.85 -21.79 8.70
N LYS A 29 -7.90 -20.46 8.68
CA LYS A 29 -7.62 -19.63 7.49
C LYS A 29 -6.18 -19.74 7.01
N LEU A 30 -5.23 -20.09 7.86
CA LEU A 30 -3.83 -20.23 7.45
C LEU A 30 -3.59 -21.42 6.51
N ILE A 31 -4.53 -22.36 6.45
CA ILE A 31 -4.51 -23.49 5.51
C ILE A 31 -4.88 -23.02 4.09
N GLU A 32 -5.70 -21.97 3.97
CA GLU A 32 -6.14 -21.42 2.70
C GLU A 32 -4.97 -20.70 2.00
N PRO A 33 -4.47 -21.16 0.85
CA PRO A 33 -3.34 -20.50 0.19
C PRO A 33 -3.65 -19.06 -0.26
N SER A 34 -4.92 -18.76 -0.50
CA SER A 34 -5.41 -17.43 -0.87
C SER A 34 -5.11 -16.37 0.19
N ILE A 35 -5.18 -16.70 1.49
CA ILE A 35 -4.93 -15.73 2.57
C ILE A 35 -3.50 -15.18 2.50
N TRP A 36 -2.55 -16.05 2.15
CA TRP A 36 -1.14 -15.70 2.03
C TRP A 36 -0.91 -14.80 0.82
N SER A 37 -1.54 -15.12 -0.32
CA SER A 37 -1.48 -14.27 -1.52
C SER A 37 -2.00 -12.86 -1.24
N THR A 38 -3.17 -12.74 -0.63
CA THR A 38 -3.77 -11.45 -0.27
C THR A 38 -2.91 -10.69 0.74
N ALA A 39 -2.38 -11.37 1.75
CA ALA A 39 -1.50 -10.75 2.75
C ALA A 39 -0.20 -10.22 2.14
N PHE A 40 0.48 -10.98 1.28
CA PHE A 40 1.70 -10.53 0.61
C PHE A 40 1.44 -9.39 -0.36
N GLY A 41 0.36 -9.49 -1.16
CA GLY A 41 -0.07 -8.41 -2.06
C GLY A 41 -0.29 -7.10 -1.30
N GLN A 42 -1.00 -7.16 -0.17
CA GLN A 42 -1.24 -6.01 0.69
C GLN A 42 0.05 -5.43 1.28
N VAL A 43 0.98 -6.27 1.74
CA VAL A 43 2.28 -5.80 2.27
C VAL A 43 3.11 -5.12 1.18
N PHE A 44 3.16 -5.67 -0.04
CA PHE A 44 3.92 -5.07 -1.14
C PHE A 44 3.33 -3.74 -1.59
N PHE A 45 1.99 -3.68 -1.73
CA PHE A 45 1.30 -2.44 -2.06
C PHE A 45 1.51 -1.37 -0.98
N SER A 46 1.25 -1.72 0.28
CA SER A 46 1.35 -0.80 1.42
C SER A 46 2.78 -0.26 1.63
N LEU A 47 3.81 -1.06 1.34
CA LEU A 47 5.21 -0.65 1.42
C LEU A 47 5.78 -0.11 0.10
N SER A 48 4.96 0.00 -0.95
CA SER A 48 5.38 0.46 -2.28
C SER A 48 6.52 -0.36 -2.90
N ILE A 49 6.59 -1.65 -2.59
CA ILE A 49 7.60 -2.57 -3.12
C ILE A 49 7.22 -2.96 -4.55
N GLY A 50 8.16 -2.83 -5.50
CA GLY A 50 7.94 -3.14 -6.91
C GLY A 50 7.54 -1.95 -7.79
N VAL A 51 7.13 -0.82 -7.21
CA VAL A 51 6.81 0.41 -7.98
C VAL A 51 8.06 1.16 -8.41
N GLY A 52 9.18 1.00 -7.69
CA GLY A 52 10.43 1.75 -7.92
C GLY A 52 10.56 3.01 -7.07
N ILE A 53 9.53 3.39 -6.30
CA ILE A 53 9.54 4.59 -5.42
C ILE A 53 10.75 4.58 -4.48
N LEU A 54 11.01 3.46 -3.80
CA LEU A 54 12.11 3.36 -2.85
C LEU A 54 13.49 3.44 -3.52
N VAL A 55 13.60 3.01 -4.78
CA VAL A 55 14.83 3.14 -5.58
C VAL A 55 15.04 4.61 -5.97
N THR A 56 13.99 5.27 -6.46
CA THR A 56 14.02 6.71 -6.80
C THR A 56 14.30 7.57 -5.58
N TYR A 57 13.70 7.28 -4.42
CA TYR A 57 14.00 8.01 -3.18
C TYR A 57 15.40 7.70 -2.66
N GLY A 58 15.83 6.44 -2.77
CA GLY A 58 17.18 6.01 -2.45
C GLY A 58 18.25 6.75 -3.24
N SER A 59 18.02 7.04 -4.52
CA SER A 59 18.99 7.76 -5.37
C SER A 59 19.18 9.23 -4.95
N TYR A 60 18.21 9.81 -4.24
CA TYR A 60 18.30 11.17 -3.70
C TYR A 60 18.89 11.22 -2.28
N LEU A 61 19.07 10.08 -1.61
CA LEU A 61 19.70 10.04 -0.28
C LEU A 61 21.16 10.47 -0.38
N ARG A 62 21.49 11.60 0.25
CA ARG A 62 22.86 12.07 0.42
C ARG A 62 23.34 11.78 1.85
N GLY A 63 24.58 11.30 2.01
CA GLY A 63 25.27 11.24 3.31
C GLY A 63 25.18 9.91 4.08
N LYS A 64 25.41 9.98 5.41
CA LYS A 64 25.63 8.84 6.32
C LYS A 64 24.34 8.27 6.92
N ASN A 65 23.29 8.09 6.13
CA ASN A 65 22.01 7.58 6.62
C ASN A 65 22.02 6.05 6.68
N SER A 66 21.50 5.49 7.79
CA SER A 66 21.33 4.04 7.92
C SER A 66 20.08 3.58 7.19
N LEU A 67 20.26 2.81 6.11
CA LEU A 67 19.15 2.22 5.35
C LEU A 67 18.31 1.30 6.24
N LEU A 68 18.95 0.45 7.05
CA LEU A 68 18.27 -0.45 7.98
C LEU A 68 17.35 0.28 8.98
N LYS A 69 17.84 1.37 9.57
CA LYS A 69 17.03 2.17 10.51
C LYS A 69 15.82 2.79 9.80
N SER A 70 16.05 3.40 8.64
CA SER A 70 14.96 4.02 7.86
C SER A 70 13.91 2.99 7.44
N SER A 71 14.33 1.84 6.92
CA SER A 71 13.42 0.75 6.54
C SER A 71 12.62 0.24 7.73
N ALA A 72 13.25 0.04 8.91
CA ALA A 72 12.54 -0.40 10.11
C ALA A 72 11.49 0.62 10.57
N ILE A 73 11.82 1.92 10.57
CA ILE A 73 10.87 2.98 10.93
C ILE A 73 9.69 2.98 9.96
N ILE A 74 9.93 2.86 8.65
CA ILE A 74 8.87 2.84 7.64
C ILE A 74 7.93 1.66 7.87
N VAL A 75 8.48 0.44 8.04
CA VAL A 75 7.67 -0.77 8.23
C VAL A 75 6.84 -0.69 9.51
N VAL A 76 7.45 -0.27 10.63
CA VAL A 76 6.76 -0.18 11.92
C VAL A 76 5.72 0.93 11.91
N ALA A 77 6.04 2.11 11.39
CA ALA A 77 5.09 3.22 11.30
C ALA A 77 3.90 2.87 10.40
N ASN A 78 4.16 2.28 9.23
CA ASN A 78 3.11 1.80 8.33
C ASN A 78 2.22 0.77 9.02
N GLY A 79 2.81 -0.26 9.63
CA GLY A 79 2.07 -1.30 10.35
C GLY A 79 1.22 -0.75 11.50
N MET A 80 1.74 0.20 12.28
CA MET A 80 0.98 0.84 13.36
C MET A 80 -0.22 1.63 12.83
N VAL A 81 -0.04 2.39 11.74
CA VAL A 81 -1.15 3.15 11.12
C VAL A 81 -2.21 2.19 10.58
N SER A 82 -1.82 1.13 9.87
CA SER A 82 -2.75 0.11 9.37
C SER A 82 -3.49 -0.60 10.51
N PHE A 83 -2.81 -0.93 11.60
CA PHE A 83 -3.40 -1.60 12.76
C PHE A 83 -4.42 -0.70 13.46
N VAL A 84 -4.07 0.56 13.77
CA VAL A 84 -4.99 1.52 14.38
C VAL A 84 -6.16 1.85 13.45
N GLY A 85 -5.91 1.93 12.14
CA GLY A 85 -6.95 2.10 11.12
C GLY A 85 -7.94 0.93 11.11
N GLY A 86 -7.46 -0.31 11.20
CA GLY A 86 -8.30 -1.50 11.31
C GLY A 86 -9.17 -1.46 12.58
N LEU A 87 -8.58 -1.17 13.74
CA LEU A 87 -9.31 -1.00 14.99
C LEU A 87 -10.43 0.04 14.87
N MET A 88 -10.13 1.20 14.27
CA MET A 88 -11.11 2.26 14.05
C MET A 88 -12.24 1.78 13.14
N ILE A 89 -11.94 1.26 11.96
CA ILE A 89 -12.97 0.87 10.99
C ILE A 89 -13.83 -0.27 11.53
N PHE A 90 -13.23 -1.37 11.99
CA PHE A 90 -13.99 -2.54 12.43
C PHE A 90 -14.87 -2.29 13.65
N SER A 91 -14.43 -1.45 14.60
CA SER A 91 -15.28 -1.08 15.74
C SER A 91 -16.51 -0.28 15.29
N ILE A 92 -16.35 0.60 14.30
CA ILE A 92 -17.44 1.45 13.80
C ILE A 92 -18.42 0.64 12.94
N ILE A 93 -17.96 -0.17 12.00
CA ILE A 93 -18.87 -0.84 11.05
C ILE A 93 -19.87 -1.76 11.75
N PHE A 94 -19.46 -2.48 12.79
CA PHE A 94 -20.33 -3.36 13.56
C PHE A 94 -21.33 -2.57 14.41
N SER A 95 -20.90 -1.42 14.94
CA SER A 95 -21.79 -0.50 15.67
C SER A 95 -22.94 0.04 14.79
N PHE A 96 -22.69 0.19 13.49
CA PHE A 96 -23.67 0.69 12.52
C PHE A 96 -24.30 -0.42 11.64
N GLY A 97 -24.02 -1.70 11.92
CA GLY A 97 -24.56 -2.84 11.16
C GLY A 97 -24.14 -2.88 9.69
N MET A 98 -22.95 -2.36 9.36
CA MET A 98 -22.42 -2.33 8.00
C MET A 98 -21.61 -3.59 7.68
N ASP A 99 -21.62 -4.00 6.41
CA ASP A 99 -20.90 -5.18 5.94
C ASP A 99 -19.38 -4.94 5.87
N PRO A 100 -18.55 -5.71 6.60
CA PRO A 100 -17.08 -5.64 6.51
C PRO A 100 -16.51 -5.94 5.12
N ALA A 101 -17.27 -6.61 4.24
CA ALA A 101 -16.84 -6.98 2.90
C ALA A 101 -17.22 -5.96 1.81
N ALA A 102 -17.74 -4.78 2.15
CA ALA A 102 -18.21 -3.77 1.18
C ALA A 102 -17.12 -3.08 0.33
N GLY A 103 -15.86 -3.49 0.49
CA GLY A 103 -14.75 -3.06 -0.37
C GLY A 103 -14.33 -1.60 -0.20
N PRO A 104 -13.71 -0.98 -1.22
CA PRO A 104 -13.07 0.34 -1.13
C PRO A 104 -14.01 1.50 -0.73
N SER A 105 -15.31 1.34 -1.01
CA SER A 105 -16.32 2.35 -0.68
C SER A 105 -16.64 2.43 0.81
N LEU A 106 -16.28 1.40 1.59
CA LEU A 106 -16.65 1.24 2.99
C LEU A 106 -16.20 2.43 3.84
N VAL A 107 -14.95 2.87 3.68
CA VAL A 107 -14.39 3.99 4.45
C VAL A 107 -15.18 5.28 4.24
N PHE A 108 -15.69 5.51 3.02
CA PHE A 108 -16.45 6.71 2.68
C PHE A 108 -17.91 6.67 3.11
N GLN A 109 -18.44 5.49 3.48
CA GLN A 109 -19.78 5.34 4.06
C GLN A 109 -19.72 5.34 5.60
N VAL A 110 -18.73 4.64 6.16
CA VAL A 110 -18.56 4.44 7.61
C VAL A 110 -18.20 5.73 8.33
N LEU A 111 -17.24 6.48 7.80
CA LEU A 111 -16.70 7.64 8.51
C LEU A 111 -17.72 8.78 8.66
N PRO A 112 -18.52 9.16 7.64
CA PRO A 112 -19.59 10.14 7.83
C PRO A 112 -20.59 9.74 8.92
N SER A 113 -20.94 8.44 9.01
CA SER A 113 -21.84 7.94 10.05
C SER A 113 -21.25 8.08 11.46
N VAL A 114 -19.94 7.87 11.63
CA VAL A 114 -19.33 8.10 12.94
C VAL A 114 -19.29 9.58 13.31
N PHE A 115 -19.00 10.45 12.33
CA PHE A 115 -18.92 11.89 12.59
C PHE A 115 -20.30 12.51 12.87
N SER A 116 -21.40 11.90 12.43
CA SER A 116 -22.75 12.44 12.69
C SER A 116 -23.19 12.29 14.15
N VAL A 117 -22.63 11.31 14.87
CA VAL A 117 -22.95 11.02 16.28
C VAL A 117 -21.95 11.63 17.27
N MET A 118 -20.83 12.16 16.79
CA MET A 118 -19.81 12.81 17.61
C MET A 118 -20.16 14.26 17.91
N GLU A 119 -19.95 14.68 19.16
CA GLU A 119 -19.88 16.10 19.49
C GLU A 119 -18.72 16.76 18.72
N PHE A 120 -18.98 17.87 18.04
CA PHE A 120 -18.05 18.51 17.08
C PHE A 120 -17.63 17.64 15.89
N GLY A 121 -18.40 16.60 15.56
CA GLY A 121 -18.06 15.65 14.50
C GLY A 121 -17.84 16.28 13.13
N THR A 122 -18.51 17.39 12.78
CA THR A 122 -18.22 18.14 11.54
C THR A 122 -16.78 18.66 11.48
N ILE A 123 -16.27 19.25 12.57
CA ILE A 123 -14.90 19.79 12.62
C ILE A 123 -13.88 18.64 12.54
N ILE A 124 -14.15 17.56 13.28
CA ILE A 124 -13.32 16.35 13.30
C ILE A 124 -13.30 15.70 11.92
N GLY A 125 -14.45 15.61 11.25
CA GLY A 125 -14.58 15.07 9.90
C GLY A 125 -13.83 15.90 8.86
N ILE A 126 -13.93 17.24 8.91
CA ILE A 126 -13.15 18.14 8.06
C ILE A 126 -11.65 17.89 8.27
N ALA A 127 -11.19 17.87 9.52
CA ALA A 127 -9.79 17.61 9.84
C ALA A 127 -9.33 16.23 9.34
N PHE A 128 -10.18 15.22 9.48
CA PHE A 128 -9.90 13.86 9.01
C PHE A 128 -9.73 13.80 7.50
N PHE A 129 -10.70 14.31 6.73
CA PHE A 129 -10.64 14.25 5.28
C PHE A 129 -9.52 15.11 4.70
N VAL A 130 -9.18 16.24 5.33
CA VAL A 130 -8.00 17.04 4.96
C VAL A 130 -6.71 16.24 5.19
N LEU A 131 -6.55 15.57 6.33
CA LEU A 131 -5.38 14.73 6.60
C LEU A 131 -5.31 13.52 5.67
N LEU A 132 -6.46 12.89 5.39
CA LEU A 132 -6.56 11.78 4.42
C LEU A 132 -6.16 12.25 3.01
N LEU A 133 -6.61 13.43 2.59
CA LEU A 133 -6.22 14.03 1.32
C LEU A 133 -4.71 14.28 1.25
N ILE A 134 -4.10 14.82 2.31
CA ILE A 134 -2.65 15.04 2.37
C ILE A 134 -1.89 13.69 2.30
N ALA A 135 -2.36 12.67 3.01
CA ALA A 135 -1.76 11.33 2.98
C ALA A 135 -1.86 10.68 1.58
N GLY A 136 -3.01 10.81 0.92
CA GLY A 136 -3.20 10.35 -0.46
C GLY A 136 -2.33 11.14 -1.45
N LEU A 137 -2.26 12.47 -1.30
CA LEU A 137 -1.49 13.33 -2.18
C LEU A 137 0.01 13.06 -2.10
N THR A 138 0.56 12.88 -0.89
CA THR A 138 1.99 12.56 -0.70
C THR A 138 2.36 11.21 -1.30
N SER A 139 1.47 10.21 -1.20
CA SER A 139 1.63 8.91 -1.86
C SER A 139 1.58 9.05 -3.39
N ALA A 140 0.62 9.81 -3.92
CA ALA A 140 0.49 10.07 -5.35
C ALA A 140 1.71 10.81 -5.94
N VAL A 141 2.24 11.81 -5.23
CA VAL A 141 3.48 12.50 -5.62
C VAL A 141 4.67 11.53 -5.69
N SER A 142 4.74 10.60 -4.74
CA SER A 142 5.80 9.58 -4.72
C SER A 142 5.74 8.66 -5.95
N MET A 143 4.54 8.19 -6.30
CA MET A 143 4.31 7.36 -7.49
C MET A 143 4.55 8.14 -8.78
N PHE A 144 4.15 9.41 -8.82
CA PHE A 144 4.36 10.31 -9.95
C PHE A 144 5.84 10.55 -10.25
N GLN A 145 6.66 10.67 -9.22
CA GLN A 145 8.09 10.96 -9.36
C GLN A 145 8.86 9.83 -10.06
N VAL A 146 8.39 8.58 -9.97
CA VAL A 146 9.07 7.42 -10.60
C VAL A 146 9.18 7.57 -12.12
N PRO A 147 8.08 7.60 -12.91
CA PRO A 147 8.17 7.75 -14.36
C PRO A 147 8.78 9.10 -14.79
N VAL A 148 8.62 10.15 -13.98
CA VAL A 148 9.28 11.44 -14.21
C VAL A 148 10.80 11.29 -14.17
N SER A 149 11.34 10.63 -13.13
CA SER A 149 12.79 10.36 -13.02
C SER A 149 13.31 9.51 -14.18
N VAL A 150 12.54 8.53 -14.64
CA VAL A 150 12.92 7.70 -15.81
C VAL A 150 13.05 8.53 -17.08
N LEU A 151 12.14 9.48 -17.32
CA LEU A 151 12.23 10.38 -18.49
C LEU A 151 13.38 11.40 -18.37
N GLU A 152 13.67 11.88 -17.16
CA GLU A 152 14.84 12.74 -16.90
C GLU A 152 16.15 11.98 -17.17
N ASP A 153 16.29 10.75 -16.67
CA ASP A 153 17.53 9.97 -16.76
C ASP A 153 17.74 9.32 -18.13
N SER A 154 16.70 8.71 -18.71
CA SER A 154 16.80 7.92 -19.95
C SER A 154 16.62 8.77 -21.20
N ALA A 155 15.63 9.66 -21.21
CA ALA A 155 15.30 10.51 -22.36
C ALA A 155 15.95 11.90 -22.29
N ARG A 156 16.67 12.21 -21.19
CA ARG A 156 17.33 13.51 -20.94
C ARG A 156 16.38 14.70 -21.08
N PHE A 157 15.10 14.49 -20.76
CA PHE A 157 14.12 15.57 -20.76
C PHE A 157 14.29 16.44 -19.53
N THR A 158 13.90 17.72 -19.63
CA THR A 158 13.87 18.61 -18.47
C THR A 158 12.77 18.16 -17.50
N LYS A 159 12.99 18.32 -16.19
CA LYS A 159 12.00 18.02 -15.14
C LYS A 159 10.59 18.51 -15.47
N LYS A 160 10.47 19.76 -15.94
CA LYS A 160 9.19 20.37 -16.31
C LYS A 160 8.51 19.61 -17.46
N LYS A 161 9.27 19.25 -18.50
CA LYS A 161 8.75 18.49 -19.64
C LYS A 161 8.32 17.09 -19.23
N SER A 162 9.16 16.37 -18.47
CA SER A 162 8.84 15.04 -17.96
C SER A 162 7.57 15.05 -17.10
N ALA A 163 7.48 15.97 -16.14
CA ALA A 163 6.31 16.12 -15.28
C ALA A 163 5.03 16.44 -16.09
N SER A 164 5.09 17.37 -17.04
CA SER A 164 3.91 17.69 -17.86
C SER A 164 3.44 16.51 -18.71
N ILE A 165 4.36 15.74 -19.31
CA ILE A 165 4.00 14.55 -20.11
C ILE A 165 3.31 13.52 -19.23
N ILE A 166 3.91 13.16 -18.09
CA ILE A 166 3.33 12.17 -17.18
C ILE A 166 2.00 12.66 -16.62
N ALA A 167 1.87 13.95 -16.29
CA ALA A 167 0.61 14.51 -15.78
C ALA A 167 -0.53 14.41 -16.79
N ILE A 168 -0.27 14.70 -18.08
CA ILE A 168 -1.27 14.55 -19.15
C ILE A 168 -1.68 13.09 -19.30
N LEU A 169 -0.70 12.17 -19.33
CA LEU A 169 -0.98 10.74 -19.45
C LEU A 169 -1.81 10.22 -18.27
N LEU A 170 -1.48 10.65 -17.05
CA LEU A 170 -2.23 10.28 -15.85
C LEU A 170 -3.63 10.89 -15.82
N LEU A 171 -3.80 12.13 -16.31
CA LEU A 171 -5.12 12.75 -16.39
C LEU A 171 -6.01 11.95 -17.33
N ILE A 172 -5.51 11.57 -18.52
CA ILE A 172 -6.25 10.78 -19.49
C ILE A 172 -6.59 9.39 -18.91
N ALA A 173 -5.59 8.65 -18.42
CA ALA A 173 -5.79 7.30 -17.89
C ALA A 173 -6.67 7.30 -16.62
N GLY A 174 -6.42 8.25 -15.73
CA GLY A 174 -7.16 8.43 -14.48
C GLY A 174 -8.61 8.86 -14.70
N SER A 175 -8.91 9.62 -15.75
CA SER A 175 -10.30 9.94 -16.10
C SER A 175 -11.14 8.71 -16.41
N PHE A 176 -10.61 7.70 -17.11
CA PHE A 176 -11.34 6.44 -17.35
C PHE A 176 -11.64 5.69 -16.05
N SER A 177 -10.64 5.63 -15.15
CA SER A 177 -10.81 5.05 -13.82
C SER A 177 -11.86 5.80 -13.00
N ALA A 178 -11.80 7.13 -12.94
CA ALA A 178 -12.74 7.96 -12.18
C ALA A 178 -14.17 7.85 -12.70
N LEU A 179 -14.36 7.78 -14.02
CA LEU A 179 -15.68 7.64 -14.62
C LEU A 179 -16.32 6.26 -14.38
N SER A 180 -15.53 5.22 -14.11
CA SER A 180 -16.05 3.86 -13.87
C SER A 180 -17.01 3.77 -12.68
N TYR A 181 -16.73 4.51 -11.60
CA TYR A 181 -17.58 4.61 -10.41
C TYR A 181 -18.55 5.81 -10.44
N SER A 182 -18.54 6.59 -11.51
CA SER A 182 -19.45 7.71 -11.71
C SER A 182 -20.81 7.26 -12.26
N SER A 183 -21.73 8.21 -12.48
CA SER A 183 -22.99 7.96 -13.18
C SER A 183 -22.82 7.40 -14.60
N ALA A 184 -21.65 7.58 -15.22
CA ALA A 184 -21.33 7.01 -16.53
C ALA A 184 -21.16 5.49 -16.52
N LYS A 185 -20.87 4.88 -15.35
CA LYS A 185 -20.66 3.43 -15.15
C LYS A 185 -19.82 2.80 -16.26
N LEU A 186 -18.65 3.37 -16.51
CA LEU A 186 -17.72 2.85 -17.51
C LEU A 186 -17.18 1.48 -17.05
N GLU A 187 -17.66 0.44 -17.72
CA GLU A 187 -17.32 -0.95 -17.43
C GLU A 187 -16.75 -1.64 -18.68
N LEU A 188 -15.88 -2.62 -18.44
CA LEU A 188 -15.37 -3.53 -19.46
C LEU A 188 -15.49 -4.94 -18.88
N PHE A 189 -16.00 -5.90 -19.65
CA PHE A 189 -16.25 -7.28 -19.15
C PHE A 189 -17.12 -7.33 -17.87
N ASN A 190 -18.13 -6.46 -17.75
CA ASN A 190 -18.99 -6.32 -16.56
C ASN A 190 -18.23 -6.01 -15.25
N LYS A 191 -17.04 -5.40 -15.37
CA LYS A 191 -16.27 -4.90 -14.23
C LYS A 191 -15.95 -3.42 -14.44
N PRO A 192 -16.00 -2.59 -13.38
CA PRO A 192 -15.52 -1.21 -13.44
C PRO A 192 -14.10 -1.16 -13.99
N ILE A 193 -13.81 -0.20 -14.88
CA ILE A 193 -12.46 -0.05 -15.45
C ILE A 193 -11.41 0.14 -14.34
N PHE A 194 -11.74 0.84 -13.26
CA PHE A 194 -10.84 0.99 -12.11
C PHE A 194 -10.42 -0.37 -11.53
N ASP A 195 -11.36 -1.29 -11.30
CA ASP A 195 -11.08 -2.61 -10.72
C ASP A 195 -10.17 -3.44 -11.65
N ILE A 196 -10.38 -3.31 -12.96
CA ILE A 196 -9.53 -3.96 -13.97
C ILE A 196 -8.12 -3.41 -13.88
N MET A 197 -7.97 -2.08 -13.89
CA MET A 197 -6.65 -1.44 -13.81
C MET A 197 -5.94 -1.79 -12.50
N ASP A 198 -6.66 -1.81 -11.38
CA ASP A 198 -6.11 -2.18 -10.08
C ASP A 198 -5.66 -3.66 -10.05
N THR A 199 -6.46 -4.56 -10.61
CA THR A 199 -6.08 -5.99 -10.71
C THR A 199 -4.83 -6.17 -11.57
N TYR A 200 -4.78 -5.59 -12.78
CA TYR A 200 -3.66 -5.81 -13.70
C TYR A 200 -2.39 -5.05 -13.31
N PHE A 201 -2.49 -3.81 -12.87
CA PHE A 201 -1.32 -2.98 -12.57
C PHE A 201 -1.02 -2.91 -11.06
N GLY A 202 -2.05 -2.72 -10.23
CA GLY A 202 -1.92 -2.62 -8.77
C GLY A 202 -1.59 -3.96 -8.09
N THR A 203 -2.09 -5.07 -8.63
CA THR A 203 -1.84 -6.42 -8.09
C THR A 203 -0.81 -7.19 -8.90
N TYR A 204 -1.08 -7.51 -10.18
CA TYR A 204 -0.20 -8.35 -10.98
C TYR A 204 1.10 -7.65 -11.39
N GLY A 205 1.00 -6.47 -11.99
CA GLY A 205 2.15 -5.70 -12.46
C GLY A 205 3.13 -5.39 -11.34
N LEU A 206 2.61 -4.99 -10.18
CA LEU A 206 3.41 -4.73 -8.98
C LEU A 206 4.18 -5.96 -8.53
N SER A 207 3.48 -7.10 -8.41
CA SER A 207 4.06 -8.36 -7.95
C SER A 207 5.15 -8.85 -8.91
N ILE A 208 4.88 -8.85 -10.21
CA ILE A 208 5.84 -9.25 -11.24
C ILE A 208 7.07 -8.33 -11.21
N SER A 209 6.87 -7.01 -11.12
CA SER A 209 7.97 -6.04 -11.04
C SER A 209 8.84 -6.27 -9.80
N ALA A 210 8.23 -6.50 -8.63
CA ALA A 210 8.94 -6.81 -7.39
C ALA A 210 9.76 -8.10 -7.52
N MET A 211 9.22 -9.14 -8.17
CA MET A 211 9.93 -10.39 -8.42
C MET A 211 11.12 -10.19 -9.36
N VAL A 212 10.94 -9.48 -10.48
CA VAL A 212 12.03 -9.19 -11.42
C VAL A 212 13.14 -8.44 -10.70
N PHE A 213 12.78 -7.42 -9.91
CA PHE A 213 13.74 -6.64 -9.14
C PHE A 213 14.52 -7.52 -8.16
N ILE A 214 13.85 -8.38 -7.38
CA ILE A 214 14.54 -9.22 -6.40
C ILE A 214 15.46 -10.25 -7.06
N VAL A 215 15.05 -10.84 -8.18
CA VAL A 215 15.86 -11.80 -8.92
C VAL A 215 17.11 -11.12 -9.45
N ILE A 216 16.99 -9.93 -10.06
CA ILE A 216 18.13 -9.15 -10.54
C ILE A 216 19.11 -8.86 -9.40
N ILE A 217 18.62 -8.29 -8.28
CA ILE A 217 19.48 -7.91 -7.16
C ILE A 217 20.13 -9.14 -6.51
N THR A 218 19.40 -10.22 -6.26
CA THR A 218 19.91 -11.33 -5.45
C THR A 218 20.65 -12.41 -6.25
N TRP A 219 20.41 -12.54 -7.55
CA TRP A 219 21.04 -13.56 -8.39
C TRP A 219 22.19 -13.01 -9.24
N PHE A 220 22.11 -11.76 -9.68
CA PHE A 220 23.10 -11.19 -10.61
C PHE A 220 24.09 -10.22 -9.95
N MET A 221 23.77 -9.63 -8.80
CA MET A 221 24.70 -8.74 -8.09
C MET A 221 25.51 -9.46 -7.00
N ASP A 222 26.68 -8.90 -6.68
CA ASP A 222 27.55 -9.43 -5.64
C ASP A 222 26.92 -9.25 -4.25
N ARG A 223 26.60 -10.39 -3.62
CA ARG A 223 26.04 -10.49 -2.27
C ARG A 223 26.85 -9.71 -1.22
N LYS A 224 28.18 -9.69 -1.33
CA LYS A 224 29.05 -8.98 -0.37
C LYS A 224 28.86 -7.48 -0.49
N LYS A 225 28.81 -6.95 -1.71
CA LYS A 225 28.57 -5.53 -1.97
C LYS A 225 27.20 -5.08 -1.46
N ILE A 226 26.17 -5.90 -1.65
CA ILE A 226 24.82 -5.59 -1.11
C ILE A 226 24.86 -5.49 0.41
N ILE A 227 25.42 -6.48 1.11
CA ILE A 227 25.50 -6.47 2.58
C ILE A 227 26.34 -5.29 3.08
N GLU A 228 27.44 -4.97 2.41
CA GLU A 228 28.28 -3.83 2.76
C GLU A 228 27.49 -2.53 2.68
N GLN A 229 26.75 -2.29 1.60
CA GLN A 229 25.93 -1.10 1.42
C GLN A 229 24.77 -1.03 2.42
N VAL A 230 24.08 -2.15 2.68
CA VAL A 230 22.96 -2.18 3.62
C VAL A 230 23.41 -1.95 5.07
N ASN A 231 24.59 -2.47 5.43
CA ASN A 231 25.17 -2.30 6.76
C ASN A 231 25.93 -0.97 6.92
N LEU A 232 26.14 -0.23 5.83
CA LEU A 232 26.82 1.05 5.86
C LEU A 232 26.07 2.03 6.79
N HIS A 233 26.81 2.63 7.73
CA HIS A 233 26.27 3.53 8.76
C HIS A 233 25.20 2.92 9.69
N SER A 234 24.99 1.59 9.67
CA SER A 234 24.05 0.91 10.56
C SER A 234 24.72 0.48 11.86
N LYS A 235 23.99 0.63 12.99
CA LYS A 235 24.40 0.08 14.29
C LYS A 235 24.20 -1.44 14.36
N ILE A 236 23.19 -1.95 13.66
CA ILE A 236 22.87 -3.38 13.59
C ILE A 236 23.36 -3.90 12.25
N LYS A 237 24.14 -4.98 12.25
CA LYS A 237 24.62 -5.62 11.02
C LYS A 237 23.67 -6.73 10.62
N MET A 238 23.11 -6.61 9.43
CA MET A 238 22.31 -7.66 8.82
C MET A 238 23.22 -8.79 8.34
N PRO A 239 22.95 -10.04 8.74
CA PRO A 239 23.75 -11.17 8.30
C PRO A 239 23.48 -11.48 6.84
N SER A 240 24.48 -12.02 6.16
CA SER A 240 24.39 -12.36 4.74
C SER A 240 23.28 -13.38 4.46
N SER A 241 22.93 -14.23 5.44
CA SER A 241 21.85 -15.23 5.34
C SER A 241 20.50 -14.64 4.98
N VAL A 242 20.21 -13.38 5.36
CA VAL A 242 18.97 -12.69 4.98
C VAL A 242 18.86 -12.56 3.47
N ILE A 243 19.96 -12.32 2.75
CA ILE A 243 19.93 -12.28 1.28
C ILE A 243 19.57 -13.65 0.71
N THR A 244 20.05 -14.74 1.31
CA THR A 244 19.68 -16.09 0.87
C THR A 244 18.20 -16.37 1.12
N LEU A 245 17.67 -15.92 2.25
CA LEU A 245 16.25 -16.00 2.56
C LEU A 245 15.43 -15.26 1.48
N VAL A 246 15.76 -14.00 1.23
CA VAL A 246 15.08 -13.16 0.24
C VAL A 246 15.23 -13.72 -1.17
N LYS A 247 16.39 -14.28 -1.51
CA LYS A 247 16.71 -14.88 -2.81
C LYS A 247 15.76 -16.01 -3.21
N PHE A 248 15.28 -16.80 -2.24
CA PHE A 248 14.45 -17.97 -2.49
C PHE A 248 13.01 -17.76 -2.05
N ILE A 249 12.79 -17.26 -0.84
CA ILE A 249 11.45 -17.09 -0.30
C ILE A 249 10.67 -16.05 -1.11
N PHE A 250 11.27 -14.90 -1.43
CA PHE A 250 10.52 -13.81 -2.06
C PHE A 250 10.00 -14.20 -3.47
N PRO A 251 10.81 -14.75 -4.41
CA PRO A 251 10.28 -15.21 -5.68
C PRO A 251 9.23 -16.32 -5.54
N THR A 252 9.44 -17.29 -4.64
CA THR A 252 8.47 -18.37 -4.44
C THR A 252 7.13 -17.85 -3.95
N LEU A 253 7.13 -16.90 -3.01
CA LEU A 253 5.90 -16.28 -2.50
C LEU A 253 5.17 -15.47 -3.58
N VAL A 254 5.90 -14.71 -4.40
CA VAL A 254 5.30 -13.95 -5.50
C VAL A 254 4.73 -14.89 -6.57
N ILE A 255 5.46 -15.94 -6.95
CA ILE A 255 4.99 -16.94 -7.92
C ILE A 255 3.74 -17.64 -7.39
N ALA A 256 3.75 -18.07 -6.12
CA ALA A 256 2.58 -18.66 -5.49
C ALA A 256 1.40 -17.68 -5.52
N SER A 257 1.60 -16.42 -5.12
CA SER A 257 0.57 -15.39 -5.15
C SER A 257 -0.04 -15.20 -6.54
N ILE A 258 0.79 -15.07 -7.58
CA ILE A 258 0.33 -14.88 -8.97
C ILE A 258 -0.41 -16.12 -9.48
N LEU A 259 0.13 -17.32 -9.27
CA LEU A 259 -0.51 -18.56 -9.73
C LEU A 259 -1.89 -18.71 -9.08
N PHE A 260 -2.00 -18.50 -7.77
CA PHE A 260 -3.29 -18.62 -7.10
C PHE A 260 -4.31 -17.62 -7.63
N THR A 261 -3.98 -16.34 -7.76
CA THR A 261 -4.92 -15.33 -8.27
C THR A 261 -5.34 -15.58 -9.73
N ILE A 262 -4.55 -16.29 -10.52
CA ILE A 262 -4.94 -16.71 -11.88
C ILE A 262 -5.88 -17.93 -11.88
N PHE A 263 -5.75 -18.82 -10.89
CA PHE A 263 -6.49 -20.09 -10.80
C PHE A 263 -7.73 -20.06 -9.89
N THR A 264 -8.00 -18.93 -9.19
CA THR A 264 -9.23 -18.67 -8.42
C THR A 264 -9.92 -17.42 -8.95
#